data_AF-A0A292PUL9-F1
#
_entry.id   AF-A0A292PUL9-F1
#
_cell.length_a   1.000
_cell.length_b   1.000
_cell.length_c   1.000
_cell.angle_alpha   90.00
_cell.angle_beta   90.00
_cell.angle_gamma   90.00
#
_symmetry.space_group_name_H-M   'P 1'
#
loop_
_entity.id
_entity.type
_entity.pdbx_description
1 polymer ?
#
loop_
_entity_poly.entity_id
_entity_poly.type
_entity_poly.pdbx_seq_one_letter_code
_entity_poly.pdbx_strand_id
1 'polypeptide(L)'
;MSPKGSSQPREEIVALGTMGYQNATNAMMATIGDLARSIAVWKGQVKWLGEPVDGADVANTARQPETQREVEKATRRIHSLNKLHDEVTKLRTNPDQRVIGCVLHAEPIAISHEPHRFTSDWAFVQLYKEKIDWATFPGNKVYVGGKLSPPDFGGFMFPHPEDQVDYEYPDDGLLQAFGVVKDHEIRQPQHLHVHDQKVLMVVKNGLTTGTTIGRVNGLDSFTRV
;
A
#
# COMPACT_ATOMS: atom_id res chain seq x y z
N MET A 1 24.04 11.82 -33.63
CA MET A 1 22.73 12.22 -34.19
C MET A 1 21.82 12.59 -33.02
N SER A 2 21.59 13.89 -32.82
CA SER A 2 20.68 14.36 -31.77
C SER A 2 19.23 14.07 -32.17
N PRO A 3 18.38 13.49 -31.31
CA PRO A 3 16.98 13.30 -31.66
C PRO A 3 16.29 14.67 -31.72
N LYS A 4 15.68 14.97 -32.87
CA LYS A 4 14.79 16.11 -33.06
C LYS A 4 13.66 16.02 -32.04
N GLY A 5 13.54 17.02 -31.17
CA GLY A 5 12.44 17.14 -30.21
C GLY A 5 11.13 17.34 -30.95
N SER A 6 10.23 16.36 -30.87
CA SER A 6 8.82 16.59 -31.16
C SER A 6 8.26 17.47 -30.06
N SER A 7 7.80 18.66 -30.44
CA SER A 7 7.20 19.71 -29.60
C SER A 7 5.83 19.32 -29.01
N GLN A 8 5.50 18.03 -28.90
CA GLN A 8 4.27 17.63 -28.23
C GLN A 8 4.48 17.67 -26.72
N PRO A 9 3.61 18.34 -25.95
CA PRO A 9 3.65 18.25 -24.50
C PRO A 9 3.49 16.78 -24.13
N ARG A 10 4.48 16.24 -23.40
CA ARG A 10 4.44 14.87 -22.91
C ARG A 10 3.35 14.76 -21.85
N GLU A 11 2.65 13.64 -21.82
CA GLU A 11 1.67 13.38 -20.78
C GLU A 11 2.39 13.26 -19.43
N GLU A 12 1.97 14.08 -18.47
CA GLU A 12 2.56 14.13 -17.14
C GLU A 12 1.98 13.06 -16.22
N ILE A 13 2.86 12.46 -15.42
CA ILE A 13 2.46 11.48 -14.42
C ILE A 13 2.32 12.19 -13.07
N VAL A 14 1.08 12.26 -12.60
CA VAL A 14 0.72 12.89 -11.34
C VAL A 14 0.61 11.83 -10.25
N ALA A 15 1.49 11.90 -9.24
CA ALA A 15 1.38 11.07 -8.06
C ALA A 15 0.14 11.50 -7.25
N LEU A 16 -0.81 10.58 -7.05
CA LEU A 16 -2.13 10.89 -6.51
C LEU A 16 -2.83 12.00 -7.31
N GLY A 17 -3.59 11.61 -8.33
CA GLY A 17 -4.51 12.52 -9.03
C GLY A 17 -5.50 13.20 -8.06
N THR A 18 -6.23 14.20 -8.53
CA THR A 18 -7.10 15.05 -7.68
C THR A 18 -8.00 14.27 -6.73
N MET A 19 -8.66 13.22 -7.22
CA MET A 19 -9.53 12.37 -6.40
C MET A 19 -8.73 11.57 -5.37
N GLY A 20 -7.58 11.00 -5.76
CA GLY A 20 -6.70 10.27 -4.84
C GLY A 20 -6.17 11.16 -3.72
N TYR A 21 -5.76 12.39 -4.07
CA TYR A 21 -5.35 13.41 -3.10
C TYR A 21 -6.46 13.74 -2.11
N GLN A 22 -7.65 14.09 -2.60
CA GLN A 22 -8.81 14.43 -1.77
C GLN A 22 -9.20 13.28 -0.84
N ASN A 23 -9.24 12.05 -1.36
CA ASN A 23 -9.54 10.86 -0.56
C ASN A 23 -8.51 10.65 0.55
N ALA A 24 -7.22 10.82 0.25
CA ALA A 24 -6.15 10.69 1.24
C ALA A 24 -6.24 11.76 2.33
N THR A 25 -6.44 13.03 1.97
CA THR A 25 -6.58 14.13 2.96
C THR A 25 -7.82 13.96 3.82
N ASN A 26 -8.95 13.56 3.21
CA ASN A 26 -10.18 13.30 3.95
C ASN A 26 -10.02 12.10 4.89
N ALA A 27 -9.34 11.03 4.47
CA ALA A 27 -9.08 9.86 5.31
C ALA A 27 -8.18 10.21 6.51
N MET A 28 -7.17 11.08 6.32
CA MET A 28 -6.35 11.58 7.43
C MET A 28 -7.20 12.35 8.45
N MET A 29 -8.04 13.28 7.99
CA MET A 29 -8.92 14.07 8.86
C MET A 29 -9.98 13.22 9.56
N ALA A 30 -10.58 12.26 8.87
CA ALA A 30 -11.52 11.31 9.45
C ALA A 30 -10.85 10.51 10.58
N THR A 31 -9.64 9.98 10.32
CA THR A 31 -8.85 9.23 11.31
C THR A 31 -8.49 10.08 12.53
N ILE A 32 -8.10 11.34 12.33
CA ILE A 32 -7.85 12.28 13.44
C ILE A 32 -9.12 12.46 14.29
N GLY A 33 -10.27 12.64 13.64
CA GLY A 33 -11.56 12.77 14.33
C GLY A 33 -11.96 11.51 15.11
N ASP A 34 -11.75 10.33 14.53
CA ASP A 34 -11.99 9.04 15.20
C ASP A 34 -11.11 8.89 16.44
N LEU A 35 -9.80 9.12 16.30
CA LEU A 35 -8.86 9.03 17.42
C LEU A 35 -9.20 10.05 18.51
N ALA A 36 -9.62 11.27 18.17
CA ALA A 36 -10.02 12.28 19.15
C ALA A 36 -11.25 11.84 19.95
N ARG A 37 -12.24 11.22 19.29
CA ARG A 37 -13.40 10.61 19.95
C ARG A 37 -12.99 9.47 20.88
N SER A 38 -12.14 8.55 20.42
CA SER A 38 -11.64 7.45 21.24
C SER A 38 -10.89 7.95 22.47
N ILE A 39 -10.03 8.96 22.33
CA ILE A 39 -9.33 9.59 23.47
C ILE A 39 -10.32 10.17 24.48
N ALA A 40 -11.39 10.82 24.05
CA ALA A 40 -12.40 11.36 24.95
C ALA A 40 -13.09 10.25 25.78
N VAL A 41 -13.43 9.13 25.13
CA VAL A 41 -14.00 7.94 25.78
C VAL A 41 -13.02 7.35 26.79
N TRP A 42 -11.78 7.10 26.38
CA TRP A 42 -10.75 6.51 27.23
C TRP A 42 -10.38 7.39 28.43
N LYS A 43 -10.29 8.72 28.25
CA LYS A 43 -10.09 9.65 29.38
C LYS A 43 -11.26 9.61 30.37
N GLY A 44 -12.49 9.46 29.89
CA GLY A 44 -13.66 9.23 30.73
C GLY A 44 -13.55 7.94 31.54
N GLN A 45 -13.10 6.85 30.91
CA GLN A 45 -12.86 5.55 31.57
C GLN A 45 -11.78 5.64 32.64
N VAL A 46 -10.64 6.28 32.36
CA VAL A 46 -9.56 6.49 33.34
C VAL A 46 -10.07 7.28 34.55
N LYS A 47 -10.90 8.32 34.33
CA LYS A 47 -11.51 9.10 35.42
C LYS A 47 -12.48 8.27 36.25
N TRP A 48 -13.25 7.38 35.62
CA TRP A 48 -14.21 6.51 36.31
C TRP A 48 -13.54 5.40 37.12
N LEU A 49 -12.45 4.83 36.60
CA LEU A 49 -11.71 3.76 37.27
C LEU A 49 -10.97 4.22 38.53
N GLY A 50 -10.72 5.54 38.70
CA GLY A 50 -10.08 6.10 39.89
C GLY A 50 -8.60 5.70 40.05
N GLU A 51 -7.96 6.06 41.17
CA GLU A 51 -6.64 5.54 41.51
C GLU A 51 -6.75 4.12 42.09
N PRO A 52 -5.78 3.23 41.84
CA PRO A 52 -5.76 1.92 42.46
C PRO A 52 -5.72 2.06 43.98
N VAL A 53 -6.81 1.67 44.65
CA VAL A 53 -6.88 1.58 46.11
C VAL A 53 -6.50 0.16 46.53
N ASP A 54 -5.80 0.00 47.65
CA ASP A 54 -5.50 -1.33 48.21
C ASP A 54 -6.81 -2.13 48.42
N GLY A 55 -6.93 -3.27 47.73
CA GLY A 55 -8.13 -4.11 47.72
C GLY A 55 -9.06 -3.92 46.51
N ALA A 56 -8.72 -3.06 45.55
CA ALA A 56 -9.45 -2.94 44.28
C ALA A 56 -9.31 -4.21 43.41
N ASP A 57 -10.33 -4.48 42.60
CA ASP A 57 -10.32 -5.58 41.63
C ASP A 57 -9.08 -5.49 40.74
N VAL A 58 -8.26 -6.55 40.73
CA VAL A 58 -7.02 -6.67 39.96
C VAL A 58 -7.24 -6.35 38.48
N ALA A 59 -8.42 -6.67 37.95
CA ALA A 59 -8.79 -6.35 36.57
C ALA A 59 -8.93 -4.84 36.34
N ASN A 60 -9.44 -4.08 37.31
CA ASN A 60 -9.55 -2.62 37.20
C ASN A 60 -8.19 -1.92 37.36
N THR A 61 -7.33 -2.46 38.23
CA THR A 61 -5.97 -1.96 38.45
C THR A 61 -5.08 -2.10 37.21
N ALA A 62 -5.25 -3.16 36.41
CA ALA A 62 -4.51 -3.35 35.16
C ALA A 62 -5.09 -2.53 33.98
N ARG A 63 -6.41 -2.34 33.93
CA ARG A 63 -7.10 -1.62 32.84
C ARG A 63 -6.77 -0.14 32.78
N GLN A 64 -6.58 0.52 33.92
CA GLN A 64 -6.27 1.95 33.97
C GLN A 64 -4.95 2.31 33.25
N PRO A 65 -3.79 1.70 33.55
CA PRO A 65 -2.54 2.01 32.86
C PRO A 65 -2.55 1.59 31.38
N GLU A 66 -3.24 0.52 31.01
CA GLU A 66 -3.43 0.13 29.61
C GLU A 66 -4.21 1.19 28.83
N THR A 67 -5.33 1.64 29.39
CA THR A 67 -6.16 2.70 28.79
C THR A 67 -5.36 4.01 28.64
N GLN A 68 -4.53 4.34 29.63
CA GLN A 68 -3.64 5.50 29.57
C GLN A 68 -2.60 5.38 28.45
N ARG A 69 -2.01 4.19 28.24
CA ARG A 69 -1.09 3.93 27.12
C ARG A 69 -1.77 4.10 25.76
N GLU A 70 -3.02 3.66 25.62
CA GLU A 70 -3.79 3.85 24.39
C GLU A 70 -4.08 5.34 24.11
N VAL A 71 -4.40 6.13 25.15
CA VAL A 71 -4.55 7.59 25.04
C VAL A 71 -3.27 8.24 24.53
N GLU A 72 -2.12 7.87 25.09
CA GLU A 72 -0.83 8.41 24.67
C GLU A 72 -0.47 8.01 23.23
N LYS A 73 -0.70 6.75 22.86
CA LYS A 73 -0.46 6.23 21.51
C LYS A 73 -1.33 6.96 20.48
N ALA A 74 -2.62 7.11 20.75
CA ALA A 74 -3.54 7.85 19.88
C ALA A 74 -3.18 9.34 19.79
N THR A 75 -2.76 9.96 20.90
CA THR A 75 -2.32 11.37 20.91
C THR A 75 -1.08 11.57 20.03
N ARG A 76 -0.08 10.68 20.14
CA ARG A 76 1.10 10.69 19.25
C ARG A 76 0.69 10.49 17.79
N ARG A 77 -0.24 9.58 17.51
CA ARG A 77 -0.73 9.33 16.15
C ARG A 77 -1.45 10.54 15.56
N ILE A 78 -2.31 11.22 16.32
CA ILE A 78 -2.95 12.48 15.91
C ILE A 78 -1.89 13.53 15.56
N HIS A 79 -0.87 13.70 16.41
CA HIS A 79 0.19 14.67 16.16
C HIS A 79 0.92 14.39 14.84
N SER A 80 1.32 13.15 14.60
CA SER A 80 1.97 12.75 13.34
C SER A 80 1.06 12.93 12.12
N LEU A 81 -0.23 12.59 12.24
CA LEU A 81 -1.20 12.77 11.15
C LEU A 81 -1.45 14.25 10.85
N ASN A 82 -1.58 15.10 11.86
CA ASN A 82 -1.71 16.55 11.67
C ASN A 82 -0.48 17.13 10.97
N LYS A 83 0.72 16.74 11.39
CA LYS A 83 1.97 17.18 10.76
C LYS A 83 2.01 16.79 9.27
N LEU A 84 1.68 15.53 8.96
CA LEU A 84 1.64 15.04 7.58
C LEU A 84 0.57 15.74 6.76
N HIS A 85 -0.64 15.91 7.31
CA HIS A 85 -1.74 16.61 6.67
C HIS A 85 -1.37 18.05 6.35
N ASP A 86 -0.76 18.78 7.29
CA ASP A 86 -0.29 20.15 7.10
C ASP A 86 0.77 20.25 5.99
N GLU A 87 1.74 19.33 6.00
CA GLU A 87 2.80 19.31 4.98
C GLU A 87 2.20 19.06 3.59
N VAL A 88 1.35 18.04 3.46
CA VAL A 88 0.72 17.66 2.19
C VAL A 88 -0.20 18.76 1.69
N THR A 89 -1.02 19.37 2.54
CA THR A 89 -1.93 20.45 2.13
C THR A 89 -1.19 21.73 1.77
N LYS A 90 -0.08 22.06 2.43
CA LYS A 90 0.72 23.25 2.09
C LYS A 90 1.51 23.07 0.79
N LEU A 91 2.09 21.90 0.57
CA LEU A 91 3.09 21.69 -0.48
C LEU A 91 2.58 20.94 -1.71
N ARG A 92 1.44 20.25 -1.59
CA ARG A 92 0.97 19.27 -2.57
C ARG A 92 -0.52 19.41 -2.88
N THR A 93 -1.16 20.56 -2.61
CA THR A 93 -2.59 20.76 -2.95
C THR A 93 -2.82 20.83 -4.45
N ASN A 94 -1.95 21.51 -5.20
CA ASN A 94 -2.11 21.66 -6.64
C ASN A 94 -1.57 20.43 -7.38
N PRO A 95 -2.27 19.88 -8.39
CA PRO A 95 -1.80 18.74 -9.18
C PRO A 95 -0.38 18.89 -9.72
N ASP A 96 -0.02 20.08 -10.20
CA ASP A 96 1.32 20.38 -10.76
C ASP A 96 2.44 20.18 -9.74
N GLN A 97 2.14 20.36 -8.45
CA GLN A 97 3.11 20.12 -7.37
C GLN A 97 3.36 18.62 -7.14
N ARG A 98 2.47 17.76 -7.64
CA ARG A 98 2.50 16.30 -7.54
C ARG A 98 2.90 15.61 -8.84
N VAL A 99 3.26 16.36 -9.88
CA VAL A 99 3.89 15.80 -11.08
C VAL A 99 5.23 15.20 -10.69
N ILE A 100 5.40 13.90 -10.95
CA ILE A 100 6.61 13.13 -10.62
C ILE A 100 7.37 12.66 -11.86
N GLY A 101 6.83 12.88 -13.05
CA GLY A 101 7.44 12.39 -14.27
C GLY A 101 6.58 12.64 -15.50
N CYS A 102 6.99 12.03 -16.62
CA CYS A 102 6.24 12.06 -17.87
C CYS A 102 6.32 10.74 -18.63
N VAL A 103 5.33 10.48 -19.48
CA VAL A 103 5.32 9.35 -20.41
C VAL A 103 6.31 9.64 -21.54
N LEU A 104 7.25 8.72 -21.75
CA LEU A 104 8.16 8.74 -22.91
C LEU A 104 7.59 7.95 -24.07
N HIS A 105 6.90 6.86 -23.77
CA HIS A 105 6.25 5.98 -24.74
C HIS A 105 5.11 5.24 -24.06
N ALA A 106 4.00 5.04 -24.76
CA ALA A 106 2.92 4.14 -24.33
C ALA A 106 2.53 3.31 -25.54
N GLU A 107 2.58 1.98 -25.41
CA GLU A 107 2.17 1.12 -26.50
C GLU A 107 0.63 1.09 -26.57
N PRO A 108 0.02 1.16 -27.77
CA PRO A 108 -1.41 0.95 -27.90
C PRO A 108 -1.82 -0.38 -27.27
N ILE A 109 -2.87 -0.35 -26.45
CA ILE A 109 -3.39 -1.57 -25.82
C ILE A 109 -3.81 -2.53 -26.94
N ALA A 110 -3.14 -3.67 -27.03
CA ALA A 110 -3.45 -4.69 -28.02
C ALA A 110 -3.71 -6.02 -27.30
N ILE A 111 -4.93 -6.54 -27.43
CA ILE A 111 -5.33 -7.83 -26.88
C ILE A 111 -4.97 -8.92 -27.88
N SER A 112 -4.44 -10.04 -27.41
CA SER A 112 -4.10 -11.18 -28.25
C SER A 112 -3.13 -10.83 -29.39
N HIS A 113 -2.11 -10.02 -29.11
CA HIS A 113 -1.12 -9.60 -30.09
C HIS A 113 -0.35 -10.82 -30.63
N GLU A 114 -0.46 -11.09 -31.92
CA GLU A 114 0.29 -12.16 -32.59
C GLU A 114 1.80 -11.91 -32.47
N PRO A 115 2.63 -12.97 -32.43
CA PRO A 115 2.28 -14.40 -32.51
C PRO A 115 1.88 -15.02 -31.16
N HIS A 116 1.95 -14.26 -30.06
CA HIS A 116 1.91 -14.81 -28.71
C HIS A 116 0.52 -14.77 -28.06
N ARG A 117 -0.42 -14.01 -28.61
CA ARG A 117 -1.80 -13.89 -28.13
C ARG A 117 -1.91 -13.33 -26.69
N PHE A 118 -1.02 -12.41 -26.32
CA PHE A 118 -1.08 -11.69 -25.03
C PHE A 118 -1.50 -10.24 -25.19
N THR A 119 -1.87 -9.64 -24.06
CA THR A 119 -2.15 -8.21 -23.98
C THR A 119 -0.83 -7.43 -23.93
N SER A 120 -0.57 -6.60 -24.93
CA SER A 120 0.46 -5.57 -24.86
C SER A 120 -0.13 -4.34 -24.17
N ASP A 121 0.17 -4.18 -22.89
CA ASP A 121 -0.26 -3.05 -22.06
C ASP A 121 0.92 -2.60 -21.20
N TRP A 122 1.76 -1.73 -21.77
CA TRP A 122 2.93 -1.20 -21.10
C TRP A 122 3.24 0.23 -21.56
N ALA A 123 3.87 0.99 -20.67
CA ALA A 123 4.37 2.32 -20.94
C ALA A 123 5.77 2.50 -20.36
N PHE A 124 6.57 3.33 -21.02
CA PHE A 124 7.85 3.79 -20.52
C PHE A 124 7.69 5.19 -19.95
N VAL A 125 7.94 5.33 -18.65
CA VAL A 125 7.78 6.58 -17.91
C VAL A 125 9.14 7.04 -17.39
N GLN A 126 9.43 8.33 -17.56
CA GLN A 126 10.57 8.98 -16.95
C GLN A 126 10.15 9.68 -15.66
N LEU A 127 10.81 9.34 -14.55
CA LEU A 127 10.62 10.02 -13.27
C LEU A 127 11.60 11.20 -13.14
N TYR A 128 11.11 12.30 -12.56
CA TYR A 128 11.89 13.51 -12.31
C TYR A 128 12.73 13.35 -11.04
N LYS A 129 14.04 13.59 -11.14
CA LYS A 129 14.97 13.27 -10.06
C LYS A 129 14.74 14.13 -8.82
N GLU A 130 14.39 15.39 -9.02
CA GLU A 130 14.10 16.39 -7.99
C GLU A 130 12.78 16.13 -7.24
N LYS A 131 11.94 15.23 -7.74
CA LYS A 131 10.65 14.88 -7.12
C LYS A 131 10.75 13.68 -6.17
N ILE A 132 11.88 12.98 -6.19
CA ILE A 132 12.10 11.76 -5.40
C ILE A 132 13.40 11.93 -4.63
N ASP A 133 13.35 11.73 -3.31
CA ASP A 133 14.57 11.61 -2.53
C ASP A 133 15.18 10.22 -2.76
N TRP A 134 16.06 10.11 -3.75
CA TRP A 134 16.69 8.84 -4.13
C TRP A 134 17.59 8.25 -3.04
N ALA A 135 18.06 9.06 -2.08
CA ALA A 135 18.87 8.56 -0.98
C ALA A 135 18.03 7.75 0.02
N THR A 136 16.74 8.07 0.14
CA THR A 136 15.81 7.42 1.07
C THR A 136 14.72 6.62 0.37
N PHE A 137 14.67 6.64 -0.96
CA PHE A 137 13.67 5.92 -1.75
C PHE A 137 13.81 4.39 -1.53
N PRO A 138 12.81 3.72 -0.96
CA PRO A 138 12.92 2.32 -0.57
C PRO A 138 12.72 1.35 -1.75
N GLY A 139 12.69 1.86 -2.98
CA GLY A 139 12.40 1.09 -4.20
C GLY A 139 10.91 0.86 -4.43
N ASN A 140 10.60 -0.03 -5.38
CA ASN A 140 9.23 -0.38 -5.73
C ASN A 140 8.61 -1.24 -4.63
N LYS A 141 7.71 -0.66 -3.84
CA LYS A 141 6.96 -1.37 -2.80
C LYS A 141 5.46 -1.26 -3.08
N VAL A 142 4.74 -2.32 -2.78
CA VAL A 142 3.28 -2.40 -2.88
C VAL A 142 2.71 -2.41 -1.47
N TYR A 143 1.82 -1.48 -1.15
CA TYR A 143 1.09 -1.54 0.11
C TYR A 143 0.08 -2.69 0.10
N VAL A 144 0.22 -3.64 1.01
CA VAL A 144 -0.64 -4.83 1.11
C VAL A 144 -1.52 -4.83 2.37
N GLY A 145 -1.49 -3.73 3.14
CA GLY A 145 -2.34 -3.55 4.31
C GLY A 145 -3.73 -2.98 4.01
N GLY A 146 -4.36 -2.45 5.04
CA GLY A 146 -5.64 -1.75 4.99
C GLY A 146 -6.82 -2.71 4.98
N LYS A 147 -7.16 -3.24 3.79
CA LYS A 147 -8.37 -4.06 3.61
C LYS A 147 -8.27 -5.46 4.22
N LEU A 148 -7.05 -6.01 4.24
CA LEU A 148 -6.74 -7.33 4.80
C LEU A 148 -5.95 -7.14 6.08
N SER A 149 -6.29 -7.89 7.13
CA SER A 149 -5.44 -7.96 8.32
C SER A 149 -4.16 -8.75 8.00
N PRO A 150 -3.08 -8.59 8.80
CA PRO A 150 -1.87 -9.38 8.60
C PRO A 150 -2.10 -10.90 8.60
N PRO A 151 -2.92 -11.47 9.52
CA PRO A 151 -3.29 -12.88 9.46
C PRO A 151 -4.08 -13.25 8.20
N ASP A 152 -5.06 -12.42 7.79
CA ASP A 152 -5.84 -12.70 6.58
C ASP A 152 -4.94 -12.75 5.34
N PHE A 153 -4.03 -11.76 5.21
CA PHE A 153 -3.10 -11.71 4.09
C PHE A 153 -2.21 -12.96 4.05
N GLY A 154 -1.68 -13.37 5.20
CA GLY A 154 -0.88 -14.60 5.31
C GLY A 154 -1.66 -15.84 4.91
N GLY A 155 -2.88 -16.01 5.43
CA GLY A 155 -3.74 -17.14 5.11
C GLY A 155 -4.16 -17.19 3.63
N PHE A 156 -4.32 -16.03 2.99
CA PHE A 156 -4.62 -15.98 1.55
C PHE A 156 -3.40 -16.28 0.68
N MET A 157 -2.22 -15.76 1.02
CA MET A 157 -1.00 -15.96 0.23
C MET A 157 -0.38 -17.35 0.43
N PHE A 158 -0.53 -17.91 1.64
CA PHE A 158 0.05 -19.18 2.09
C PHE A 158 -1.04 -20.02 2.74
N PRO A 159 -1.91 -20.69 1.97
CA PRO A 159 -3.07 -21.38 2.53
C PRO A 159 -2.74 -22.69 3.24
N HIS A 160 -1.57 -23.29 2.98
CA HIS A 160 -1.13 -24.49 3.66
C HIS A 160 -0.37 -24.15 4.95
N PRO A 161 -0.65 -24.85 6.07
CA PRO A 161 0.06 -24.60 7.33
C PRO A 161 1.58 -24.72 7.22
N GLU A 162 2.08 -25.63 6.37
CA GLU A 162 3.52 -25.82 6.14
C GLU A 162 4.17 -24.56 5.54
N ASP A 163 3.47 -23.87 4.63
CA ASP A 163 3.95 -22.63 4.00
C ASP A 163 3.83 -21.40 4.91
N GLN A 164 3.05 -21.48 5.99
CA GLN A 164 2.85 -20.38 6.95
C GLN A 164 3.95 -20.28 8.00
N VAL A 165 4.71 -21.37 8.23
CA VAL A 165 5.73 -21.43 9.30
C VAL A 165 6.81 -20.36 9.09
N ASP A 166 7.23 -20.16 7.84
CA ASP A 166 8.29 -19.23 7.49
C ASP A 166 7.76 -17.86 6.99
N TYR A 167 6.43 -17.68 7.02
CA TYR A 167 5.82 -16.45 6.52
C TYR A 167 5.91 -15.30 7.53
N GLU A 168 6.50 -14.19 7.08
CA GLU A 168 6.51 -12.92 7.81
C GLU A 168 5.72 -11.85 7.07
N TYR A 169 4.85 -11.14 7.80
CA TYR A 169 4.12 -10.01 7.23
C TYR A 169 5.10 -8.85 6.94
N PRO A 170 5.04 -8.23 5.75
CA PRO A 170 5.96 -7.16 5.40
C PRO A 170 5.88 -6.00 6.39
N ASP A 171 7.03 -5.45 6.77
CA ASP A 171 7.12 -4.26 7.62
C ASP A 171 6.26 -3.11 7.06
N ASP A 172 5.47 -2.50 7.94
CA ASP A 172 4.49 -1.45 7.62
C ASP A 172 3.46 -1.84 6.54
N GLY A 173 3.34 -3.13 6.22
CA GLY A 173 2.53 -3.64 5.11
C GLY A 173 3.08 -3.26 3.73
N LEU A 174 4.39 -3.01 3.60
CA LEU A 174 5.03 -2.63 2.35
C LEU A 174 5.81 -3.79 1.71
N LEU A 175 5.14 -4.54 0.84
CA LEU A 175 5.73 -5.67 0.12
C LEU A 175 6.73 -5.18 -0.94
N GLN A 176 7.98 -5.63 -0.88
CA GLN A 176 8.99 -5.29 -1.88
C GLN A 176 8.69 -5.98 -3.22
N ALA A 177 8.61 -5.21 -4.30
CA ALA A 177 8.58 -5.72 -5.66
C ALA A 177 10.00 -5.69 -6.25
N PHE A 178 10.47 -6.82 -6.75
CA PHE A 178 11.78 -6.97 -7.37
C PHE A 178 11.81 -8.19 -8.29
N GLY A 179 12.80 -8.22 -9.19
CA GLY A 179 12.96 -9.31 -10.14
C GLY A 179 11.83 -9.37 -11.17
N VAL A 180 11.73 -10.53 -11.83
CA VAL A 180 10.68 -10.86 -12.79
C VAL A 180 10.32 -12.33 -12.60
N VAL A 181 9.03 -12.67 -12.73
CA VAL A 181 8.61 -14.08 -12.75
C VAL A 181 9.05 -14.69 -14.08
N LYS A 182 9.78 -15.81 -14.02
CA LYS A 182 10.33 -16.44 -15.23
C LYS A 182 9.24 -17.19 -15.98
N ASP A 183 9.35 -17.28 -17.31
CA ASP A 183 8.38 -17.99 -18.16
C ASP A 183 8.03 -19.40 -17.64
N HIS A 184 9.02 -20.19 -17.23
CA HIS A 184 8.78 -21.53 -16.69
C HIS A 184 8.01 -21.53 -15.35
N GLU A 185 8.23 -20.54 -14.48
CA GLU A 185 7.51 -20.41 -13.21
C GLU A 185 6.05 -20.02 -13.44
N ILE A 186 5.80 -19.24 -14.49
CA ILE A 186 4.44 -18.85 -14.87
C ILE A 186 3.67 -20.04 -15.47
N ARG A 187 4.33 -20.81 -16.36
CA ARG A 187 3.74 -22.02 -16.96
C ARG A 187 3.58 -23.18 -15.98
N GLN A 188 4.47 -23.26 -14.99
CA GLN A 188 4.51 -24.31 -13.97
C GLN A 188 4.69 -23.70 -12.57
N PRO A 189 3.63 -23.07 -12.02
CA PRO A 189 3.71 -22.52 -10.68
C PRO A 189 3.96 -23.63 -9.65
N GLN A 190 4.68 -23.32 -8.58
CA GLN A 190 4.96 -24.28 -7.50
C GLN A 190 4.07 -24.09 -6.28
N HIS A 191 3.52 -22.89 -6.07
CA HIS A 191 2.65 -22.62 -4.93
C HIS A 191 1.32 -23.34 -5.06
N LEU A 192 0.84 -23.90 -3.95
CA LEU A 192 -0.46 -24.54 -3.87
C LEU A 192 -1.49 -23.56 -3.32
N HIS A 193 -2.68 -23.58 -3.91
CA HIS A 193 -3.84 -22.95 -3.29
C HIS A 193 -4.59 -23.94 -2.39
N VAL A 194 -5.62 -23.47 -1.69
CA VAL A 194 -6.46 -24.23 -0.75
C VAL A 194 -7.03 -25.58 -1.24
N HIS A 195 -7.07 -25.86 -2.55
CA HIS A 195 -7.47 -27.16 -3.10
C HIS A 195 -6.31 -27.92 -3.78
N ASP A 196 -5.07 -27.73 -3.32
CA ASP A 196 -3.87 -28.47 -3.78
C ASP A 196 -3.54 -28.34 -5.28
N GLN A 197 -4.13 -27.35 -5.97
CA GLN A 197 -3.75 -27.02 -7.34
C GLN A 197 -2.62 -25.99 -7.33
N LYS A 198 -1.66 -26.22 -8.22
CA LYS A 198 -0.54 -25.33 -8.51
C LYS A 198 -1.05 -24.02 -9.14
N VAL A 199 -0.79 -22.90 -8.49
CA VAL A 199 -1.20 -21.56 -8.95
C VAL A 199 -0.13 -20.53 -8.65
N LEU A 200 -0.12 -19.43 -9.40
CA LEU A 200 0.67 -18.24 -9.04
C LEU A 200 -0.24 -17.25 -8.32
N MET A 201 0.02 -17.04 -7.03
CA MET A 201 -0.69 -16.04 -6.23
C MET A 201 -0.17 -14.65 -6.54
N VAL A 202 -1.08 -13.68 -6.67
CA VAL A 202 -0.75 -12.28 -6.95
C VAL A 202 -1.50 -11.35 -6.02
N VAL A 203 -0.85 -10.23 -5.70
CA VAL A 203 -1.45 -9.13 -4.96
C VAL A 203 -1.38 -7.86 -5.79
N LYS A 204 -2.41 -7.03 -5.70
CA LYS A 204 -2.41 -5.65 -6.19
C LYS A 204 -3.03 -4.73 -5.17
N ASN A 205 -2.63 -3.47 -5.19
CA ASN A 205 -3.33 -2.39 -4.50
C ASN A 205 -3.93 -1.44 -5.54
N GLY A 206 -5.26 -1.47 -5.66
CA GLY A 206 -5.99 -0.62 -6.60
C GLY A 206 -6.61 0.59 -5.91
N LEU A 207 -6.69 1.72 -6.62
CA LEU A 207 -7.26 2.97 -6.10
C LEU A 207 -8.66 2.79 -5.48
N THR A 208 -9.54 2.06 -6.16
CA THR A 208 -10.93 1.83 -5.71
C THR A 208 -11.07 0.57 -4.86
N THR A 209 -10.31 -0.48 -5.19
CA THR A 209 -10.51 -1.82 -4.59
C THR A 209 -9.68 -2.05 -3.33
N GLY A 210 -8.69 -1.19 -3.08
CA GLY A 210 -7.63 -1.43 -2.10
C GLY A 210 -6.80 -2.66 -2.44
N THR A 211 -6.20 -3.27 -1.42
CA THR A 211 -5.47 -4.53 -1.53
C THR A 211 -6.42 -5.66 -1.95
N THR A 212 -6.08 -6.37 -3.02
CA THR A 212 -6.77 -7.58 -3.45
C THR A 212 -5.75 -8.66 -3.78
N ILE A 213 -6.08 -9.89 -3.39
CA ILE A 213 -5.31 -11.09 -3.72
C ILE A 213 -6.07 -11.86 -4.78
N GLY A 214 -5.34 -12.44 -5.72
CA GLY A 214 -5.89 -13.23 -6.81
C GLY A 214 -4.94 -14.33 -7.24
N ARG A 215 -5.37 -15.07 -8.25
CA ARG A 215 -4.59 -16.09 -8.93
C ARG A 215 -4.34 -15.61 -10.35
N VAL A 216 -3.15 -15.85 -10.86
CA VAL A 216 -2.85 -15.61 -12.27
C VAL A 216 -3.55 -16.67 -13.11
N ASN A 217 -4.34 -16.22 -14.08
CA ASN A 217 -4.87 -17.07 -15.13
C ASN A 217 -4.04 -16.83 -16.39
N GLY A 218 -3.07 -17.69 -16.68
CA GLY A 218 -2.30 -17.67 -17.93
C GLY A 218 -1.54 -16.36 -18.18
N LEU A 219 -0.36 -16.23 -17.59
CA LEU A 219 0.60 -15.18 -17.95
C LEU A 219 1.73 -15.83 -18.76
N ASP A 220 2.40 -15.10 -19.63
CA ASP A 220 3.58 -15.57 -20.36
C ASP A 220 4.43 -14.33 -20.63
N SER A 221 5.74 -14.47 -20.51
CA SER A 221 6.70 -13.36 -20.65
C SER A 221 7.62 -13.64 -21.82
N PHE A 222 7.80 -12.67 -22.72
CA PHE A 222 8.76 -12.76 -23.82
C PHE A 222 9.72 -11.59 -23.79
N THR A 223 10.97 -11.84 -24.19
CA THR A 223 11.95 -10.79 -24.44
C THR A 223 11.95 -10.47 -25.93
N ARG A 224 11.95 -9.18 -26.29
CA ARG A 224 12.23 -8.78 -27.68
C ARG A 224 13.73 -8.97 -27.93
N VAL A 225 14.07 -9.73 -28.97
CA VAL A 225 15.45 -9.87 -29.50
C VAL A 225 15.76 -8.69 -30.41
#